data_AF-A0A3A1WP37-F1
#
_entry.id   AF-A0A3A1WP37-F1
#
_cell.length_a   1.000
_cell.length_b   1.000
_cell.length_c   1.000
_cell.angle_alpha   90.00
_cell.angle_beta   90.00
_cell.angle_gamma   90.00
#
_symmetry.space_group_name_H-M   'P 1'
#
loop_
_entity.id
_entity.type
_entity.pdbx_description
1 polymer ?
#
loop_
_entity_poly.entity_id
_entity_poly.type
_entity_poly.pdbx_seq_one_letter_code
_entity_poly.pdbx_strand_id
1 'polypeptide(L)'
;MMRKPDARFARQTVAISTKEKPGTIVIDTDRKFLYFIEGQGTATRYGVGVGKDGFSWGGTMSVGRKAEWPGWTPPAAMRVREKAKGRILPAYMPGGPDNPLGARALYLYRGGGDSMFRIHGTNQPWTIGLNMSSGCIRMMNEDVSHLYERAARGTRVVVIGPGQPNRLVQETGTLRQVGRKGLLSAVFGG
;
A
#
# COMPACT_ATOMS: atom_id res chain seq x y z
N MET A 1 -9.71 -18.16 -12.62
CA MET A 1 -8.44 -17.71 -12.01
C MET A 1 -8.49 -16.19 -11.89
N MET A 2 -8.37 -15.58 -10.70
CA MET A 2 -8.35 -14.11 -10.60
C MET A 2 -7.13 -13.56 -11.33
N ARG A 3 -7.31 -12.54 -12.18
CA ARG A 3 -6.21 -11.88 -12.89
C ARG A 3 -5.27 -11.24 -11.86
N LYS A 4 -4.04 -11.74 -11.78
CA LYS A 4 -3.00 -11.20 -10.89
C LYS A 4 -2.36 -9.96 -11.53
N PRO A 5 -1.86 -9.01 -10.74
CA PRO A 5 -1.05 -7.92 -11.26
C PRO A 5 0.27 -8.44 -11.83
N ASP A 6 0.96 -7.59 -12.59
CA ASP A 6 2.31 -7.85 -13.08
C ASP A 6 3.23 -8.29 -11.92
N ALA A 7 4.02 -9.35 -12.14
CA ALA A 7 4.90 -9.93 -11.14
C ALA A 7 5.91 -8.94 -10.54
N ARG A 8 6.26 -7.85 -11.27
CA ARG A 8 7.12 -6.79 -10.73
C ARG A 8 6.55 -6.09 -9.49
N PHE A 9 5.23 -6.15 -9.32
CA PHE A 9 4.52 -5.55 -8.17
C PHE A 9 4.34 -6.52 -7.00
N ALA A 10 4.85 -7.75 -7.10
CA ALA A 10 4.85 -8.69 -5.98
C ALA A 10 5.66 -8.14 -4.80
N ARG A 11 5.12 -8.34 -3.60
CA ARG A 11 5.80 -8.03 -2.34
C ARG A 11 7.14 -8.72 -2.26
N GLN A 12 8.18 -7.98 -1.88
CA GLN A 12 9.53 -8.52 -1.70
C GLN A 12 10.37 -7.64 -0.78
N THR A 13 11.40 -8.23 -0.18
CA THR A 13 12.41 -7.48 0.57
C THR A 13 13.45 -6.92 -0.40
N VAL A 14 13.79 -5.64 -0.25
CA VAL A 14 14.78 -4.95 -1.08
C VAL A 14 15.85 -4.32 -0.21
N ALA A 15 17.07 -4.25 -0.75
CA ALA A 15 18.10 -3.39 -0.19
C ALA A 15 17.77 -1.93 -0.57
N ILE A 16 17.86 -1.04 0.40
CA ILE A 16 17.41 0.34 0.27
C ILE A 16 18.38 1.29 0.95
N SER A 17 18.70 2.39 0.27
CA SER A 17 19.34 3.55 0.86
C SER A 17 18.27 4.59 1.19
N THR A 18 18.16 4.94 2.47
CA THR A 18 17.18 5.92 2.97
C THR A 18 17.69 6.56 4.27
N LYS A 19 17.22 7.78 4.55
CA LYS A 19 17.39 8.45 5.84
C LYS A 19 16.18 8.26 6.77
N GLU A 20 15.12 7.62 6.28
CA GLU A 20 13.92 7.36 7.08
C GLU A 20 14.20 6.29 8.13
N LYS A 21 13.55 6.44 9.29
CA LYS A 21 13.72 5.52 10.42
C LYS A 21 12.98 4.19 10.17
N PRO A 22 13.43 3.09 10.79
CA PRO A 22 12.65 1.85 10.82
C PRO A 22 11.22 2.09 11.30
N GLY A 23 10.26 1.41 10.67
CA GLY A 23 8.83 1.58 10.92
C GLY A 23 8.16 2.71 10.13
N THR A 24 8.91 3.52 9.36
CA THR A 24 8.32 4.49 8.43
C THR A 24 7.73 3.80 7.20
N ILE A 25 6.60 4.31 6.71
CA ILE A 25 6.05 3.99 5.40
C ILE A 25 6.45 5.09 4.42
N VAL A 26 7.05 4.72 3.29
CA VAL A 26 7.35 5.63 2.18
C VAL A 26 6.56 5.19 0.95
N ILE A 27 5.88 6.11 0.29
CA ILE A 27 5.05 5.83 -0.90
C ILE A 27 5.63 6.61 -2.07
N ASP A 28 6.05 5.89 -3.10
CA ASP A 28 6.51 6.47 -4.37
C ASP A 28 5.37 6.36 -5.39
N THR A 29 4.72 7.49 -5.66
CA THR A 29 3.55 7.49 -6.53
C THR A 29 3.91 7.33 -7.99
N ASP A 30 5.13 7.63 -8.42
CA ASP A 30 5.54 7.48 -9.81
C ASP A 30 5.90 6.03 -10.11
N ARG A 31 6.72 5.42 -9.25
CA ARG A 31 7.13 4.01 -9.38
C ARG A 31 6.06 3.01 -8.96
N LYS A 32 4.99 3.47 -8.30
CA LYS A 32 3.88 2.64 -7.82
C LYS A 32 4.31 1.61 -6.78
N PHE A 33 5.18 2.04 -5.87
CA PHE A 33 5.65 1.23 -4.76
C PHE A 33 5.40 1.90 -3.42
N LEU A 34 5.13 1.05 -2.43
CA LEU A 34 5.15 1.41 -1.02
C LEU A 34 6.27 0.62 -0.35
N TYR A 35 7.03 1.28 0.50
CA TYR A 35 8.13 0.72 1.27
C TYR A 35 7.81 0.83 2.76
N PHE A 36 7.90 -0.28 3.48
CA PHE A 36 7.97 -0.28 4.94
C PHE A 36 9.43 -0.45 5.33
N ILE A 37 10.01 0.56 5.98
CA ILE A 37 11.44 0.55 6.33
C ILE A 37 11.67 -0.43 7.49
N GLU A 38 12.49 -1.45 7.25
CA GLU A 38 12.80 -2.49 8.25
C GLU A 38 13.98 -2.08 9.14
N GLY A 39 14.90 -1.28 8.58
CA GLY A 39 16.20 -0.98 9.17
C GLY A 39 17.31 -1.78 8.50
N GLN A 40 18.56 -1.55 8.95
CA GLN A 40 19.76 -2.23 8.43
C GLN A 40 19.90 -2.14 6.89
N GLY A 41 19.47 -1.02 6.29
CA GLY A 41 19.51 -0.84 4.84
C GLY A 41 18.52 -1.72 4.07
N THR A 42 17.43 -2.15 4.69
CA THR A 42 16.39 -2.96 4.04
C THR A 42 14.98 -2.38 4.21
N ALA A 43 14.10 -2.72 3.27
CA ALA A 43 12.68 -2.43 3.34
C ALA A 43 11.85 -3.60 2.77
N THR A 44 10.63 -3.77 3.28
CA THR A 44 9.61 -4.54 2.55
C THR A 44 8.95 -3.63 1.52
N ARG A 45 9.08 -3.97 0.24
CA ARG A 45 8.44 -3.28 -0.89
C ARG A 45 7.14 -3.98 -1.28
N TYR A 46 6.12 -3.18 -1.55
CA TYR A 46 4.80 -3.61 -2.03
C TYR A 46 4.43 -2.86 -3.30
N GLY A 47 3.81 -3.53 -4.27
CA GLY A 47 3.16 -2.85 -5.38
C GLY A 47 1.88 -2.15 -4.94
N VAL A 48 1.63 -0.95 -5.46
CA VAL A 48 0.41 -0.19 -5.17
C VAL A 48 -0.30 0.28 -6.44
N GLY A 49 -1.61 0.47 -6.35
CA GLY A 49 -2.36 1.32 -7.27
C GLY A 49 -2.52 2.70 -6.65
N VAL A 50 -2.39 3.75 -7.45
CA VAL A 50 -2.52 5.14 -6.96
C VAL A 50 -3.75 5.81 -7.55
N GLY A 51 -4.20 6.87 -6.89
CA GLY A 51 -5.29 7.68 -7.39
C GLY A 51 -4.88 8.51 -8.59
N LYS A 52 -5.82 8.76 -9.51
CA LYS A 52 -5.61 9.71 -10.60
C LYS A 52 -5.33 11.12 -10.07
N ASP A 53 -6.05 11.49 -9.00
CA ASP A 53 -6.05 12.87 -8.49
C ASP A 53 -5.45 13.00 -7.07
N GLY A 54 -5.42 11.91 -6.28
CA GLY A 54 -5.22 12.04 -4.82
C GLY A 54 -3.81 12.13 -4.30
N PHE A 55 -2.81 12.25 -5.18
CA PHE A 55 -1.47 12.64 -4.76
C PHE A 55 -0.84 13.50 -5.83
N SER A 56 -1.54 14.52 -6.34
CA SER A 56 -0.88 15.61 -7.09
C SER A 56 0.18 16.35 -6.26
N TRP A 57 0.29 16.02 -4.97
CA TRP A 57 1.17 16.63 -3.99
C TRP A 57 1.87 15.53 -3.16
N GLY A 58 3.09 15.82 -2.70
CA GLY A 58 3.85 14.97 -1.79
C GLY A 58 3.95 15.56 -0.37
N GLY A 59 4.22 14.73 0.63
CA GLY A 59 4.46 15.21 2.00
C GLY A 59 4.27 14.15 3.07
N THR A 60 4.19 14.60 4.32
CA THR A 60 4.12 13.73 5.50
C THR A 60 2.70 13.63 6.07
N MET A 61 2.37 12.45 6.58
CA MET A 61 1.16 12.06 7.29
C MET A 61 1.48 11.04 8.38
N SER A 62 0.47 10.57 9.11
CA SER A 62 0.59 9.42 10.01
C SER A 62 -0.61 8.49 9.92
N VAL A 63 -0.45 7.24 10.36
CA VAL A 63 -1.56 6.30 10.51
C VAL A 63 -2.37 6.70 11.74
N GLY A 64 -3.56 7.29 11.56
CA GLY A 64 -4.42 7.71 12.69
C GLY A 64 -5.33 6.60 13.21
N ARG A 65 -5.94 5.85 12.28
CA ARG A 65 -6.85 4.73 12.57
C ARG A 65 -6.58 3.55 11.64
N LYS A 66 -6.93 2.36 12.12
CA LYS A 66 -6.84 1.09 11.40
C LYS A 66 -8.20 0.39 11.46
N ALA A 67 -8.58 -0.31 10.39
CA ALA A 67 -9.80 -1.12 10.37
C ALA A 67 -9.61 -2.42 9.58
N GLU A 68 -10.20 -3.50 10.10
CA GLU A 68 -10.42 -4.75 9.38
C GLU A 68 -11.77 -4.70 8.67
N TRP A 69 -11.84 -5.24 7.46
CA TRP A 69 -13.05 -5.26 6.62
C TRP A 69 -13.83 -3.94 6.71
N PRO A 70 -13.22 -2.80 6.35
CA PRO A 70 -13.85 -1.50 6.52
C PRO A 70 -15.11 -1.36 5.68
N GLY A 71 -16.15 -0.75 6.25
CA GLY A 71 -17.28 -0.25 5.47
C GLY A 71 -16.84 0.86 4.51
N TRP A 72 -17.55 0.99 3.40
CA TRP A 72 -17.26 1.97 2.35
C TRP A 72 -18.48 2.82 2.01
N THR A 73 -18.28 4.13 2.05
CA THR A 73 -19.21 5.11 1.51
C THR A 73 -18.55 5.76 0.29
N PRO A 74 -19.13 5.63 -0.92
CA PRO A 74 -18.53 6.23 -2.10
C PRO A 74 -18.48 7.75 -1.97
N PRO A 75 -17.35 8.42 -2.30
CA PRO A 75 -17.27 9.87 -2.30
C PRO A 75 -18.35 10.50 -3.21
N ALA A 76 -18.86 11.67 -2.82
CA ALA A 76 -19.92 12.35 -3.58
C ALA A 76 -19.55 12.57 -5.05
N ALA A 77 -18.32 13.02 -5.33
CA ALA A 77 -17.81 13.19 -6.70
C ALA A 77 -17.80 11.88 -7.50
N MET A 78 -17.47 10.75 -6.85
CA MET A 78 -17.52 9.43 -7.48
C MET A 78 -18.96 9.03 -7.83
N ARG A 79 -19.92 9.27 -6.93
CA ARG A 79 -21.34 8.99 -7.19
C ARG A 79 -21.86 9.77 -8.40
N VAL A 80 -21.52 11.07 -8.50
CA VAL A 80 -21.91 11.91 -9.64
C VAL A 80 -21.32 11.35 -10.94
N ARG A 81 -20.02 11.05 -10.95
CA ARG A 81 -19.32 10.52 -12.13
C ARG A 81 -19.87 9.18 -12.61
N GLU A 82 -20.14 8.24 -11.69
CA GLU A 82 -20.68 6.94 -12.07
C GLU A 82 -22.16 7.02 -12.49
N LYS A 83 -22.97 7.88 -11.85
CA LYS A 83 -24.35 8.15 -12.27
C LYS A 83 -24.41 8.69 -13.70
N ALA A 84 -23.50 9.58 -14.08
CA ALA A 84 -23.38 10.09 -15.45
C ALA A 84 -23.07 9.00 -16.49
N LYS A 85 -22.55 7.84 -16.06
CA LYS A 85 -22.30 6.65 -16.90
C LYS A 85 -23.42 5.61 -16.80
N GLY A 86 -24.57 5.97 -16.21
CA GLY A 86 -25.69 5.05 -15.98
C GLY A 86 -25.49 4.06 -14.83
N ARG A 87 -24.47 4.24 -13.98
CA ARG A 87 -24.18 3.36 -12.85
C ARG A 87 -24.55 4.00 -11.52
N ILE A 88 -25.48 3.40 -10.80
CA ILE A 88 -25.87 3.86 -9.45
C ILE A 88 -25.03 3.10 -8.42
N LEU A 89 -24.22 3.83 -7.65
CA LEU A 89 -23.45 3.26 -6.53
C LEU A 89 -24.32 3.19 -5.26
N PRO A 90 -24.13 2.19 -4.39
CA PRO A 90 -24.83 2.12 -3.11
C PRO A 90 -24.43 3.31 -2.20
N ALA A 91 -25.34 3.74 -1.33
CA ALA A 91 -25.03 4.79 -0.35
C ALA A 91 -23.96 4.33 0.66
N TYR A 92 -23.97 3.04 0.98
CA TYR A 92 -23.02 2.39 1.87
C TYR A 92 -22.84 0.94 1.45
N MET A 93 -21.63 0.43 1.62
CA MET A 93 -21.30 -0.97 1.43
C MET A 93 -20.63 -1.50 2.70
N PRO A 94 -21.15 -2.56 3.33
CA PRO A 94 -20.50 -3.19 4.48
C PRO A 94 -19.15 -3.78 4.09
N GLY A 95 -18.32 -4.11 5.09
CA GLY A 95 -17.07 -4.82 4.87
C GLY A 95 -17.31 -6.20 4.26
N GLY A 96 -16.47 -6.61 3.33
CA GLY A 96 -16.54 -7.93 2.71
C GLY A 96 -15.72 -8.04 1.42
N PRO A 97 -15.68 -9.23 0.79
CA PRO A 97 -14.87 -9.48 -0.40
C PRO A 97 -15.17 -8.56 -1.59
N ASP A 98 -16.42 -8.11 -1.73
CA ASP A 98 -16.84 -7.20 -2.80
C ASP A 98 -16.59 -5.73 -2.49
N ASN A 99 -16.18 -5.41 -1.26
CA ASN A 99 -15.91 -4.03 -0.85
C ASN A 99 -14.63 -3.50 -1.54
N PRO A 100 -14.68 -2.33 -2.18
CA PRO A 100 -13.51 -1.77 -2.89
C PRO A 100 -12.37 -1.35 -1.96
N LEU A 101 -12.60 -1.23 -0.66
CA LEU A 101 -11.56 -1.02 0.35
C LEU A 101 -10.84 -2.32 0.74
N GLY A 102 -11.38 -3.49 0.37
CA GLY A 102 -10.76 -4.80 0.60
C GLY A 102 -10.64 -5.18 2.08
N ALA A 103 -9.63 -5.99 2.39
CA ALA A 103 -9.51 -6.67 3.68
C ALA A 103 -9.10 -5.76 4.85
N ARG A 104 -8.34 -4.70 4.59
CA ARG A 104 -7.82 -3.77 5.61
C ARG A 104 -7.75 -2.35 5.08
N ALA A 105 -7.84 -1.37 5.99
CA ALA A 105 -7.52 0.02 5.71
C ALA A 105 -6.75 0.69 6.86
N LEU A 106 -5.76 1.50 6.49
CA LEU A 106 -5.03 2.44 7.32
C LEU A 106 -5.49 3.83 6.92
N TYR A 107 -6.08 4.57 7.85
CA TYR A 107 -6.60 5.93 7.66
C TYR A 107 -5.49 6.92 7.97
N LEU A 108 -5.18 7.79 7.02
CA LEU A 108 -4.05 8.71 7.09
C LEU A 108 -4.50 10.06 7.64
N TYR A 109 -3.75 10.55 8.62
CA TYR A 109 -4.04 11.78 9.34
C TYR A 109 -2.98 12.83 9.03
N ARG A 110 -3.41 14.10 8.99
CA ARG A 110 -2.55 15.27 8.82
C ARG A 110 -3.12 16.42 9.65
N GLY A 111 -2.24 17.18 10.32
CA GLY A 111 -2.67 18.32 11.15
C GLY A 111 -3.60 17.92 12.30
N GLY A 112 -3.50 16.69 12.80
CA GLY A 112 -4.33 16.17 13.89
C GLY A 112 -5.67 15.56 13.47
N GLY A 113 -6.07 15.65 12.21
CA GLY A 113 -7.35 15.14 11.71
C GLY A 113 -7.23 14.12 10.56
N ASP A 114 -8.35 13.46 10.24
CA ASP A 114 -8.46 12.56 9.08
C ASP A 114 -8.30 13.36 7.79
N SER A 115 -7.37 12.95 6.94
CA SER A 115 -7.14 13.61 5.65
C SER A 115 -8.03 13.10 4.54
N MET A 116 -8.88 12.11 4.82
CA MET A 116 -9.64 11.33 3.86
C MET A 116 -8.80 10.44 2.93
N PHE A 117 -7.49 10.34 3.14
CA PHE A 117 -6.61 9.42 2.41
C PHE A 117 -6.42 8.12 3.19
N ARG A 118 -6.26 7.03 2.45
CA ARG A 118 -6.15 5.69 3.01
C ARG A 118 -5.13 4.88 2.24
N ILE A 119 -4.47 3.98 2.95
CA ILE A 119 -3.81 2.80 2.37
C ILE A 119 -4.78 1.65 2.62
N HIS A 120 -5.27 0.99 1.57
CA HIS A 120 -6.30 -0.03 1.71
C HIS A 120 -6.14 -1.19 0.71
N GLY A 121 -6.86 -2.27 0.94
CA GLY A 121 -6.91 -3.44 0.05
C GLY A 121 -7.67 -3.16 -1.26
N THR A 122 -8.02 -4.22 -1.98
CA THR A 122 -8.83 -4.08 -3.20
C THR A 122 -9.52 -5.41 -3.53
N ASN A 123 -10.75 -5.34 -4.02
CA ASN A 123 -11.44 -6.46 -4.67
C ASN A 123 -11.01 -6.64 -6.15
N GLN A 124 -10.27 -5.69 -6.70
CA GLN A 124 -9.72 -5.72 -8.06
C GLN A 124 -8.18 -5.71 -8.03
N PRO A 125 -7.53 -6.88 -7.85
CA PRO A 125 -6.06 -6.96 -7.72
C PRO A 125 -5.29 -6.67 -9.03
N TRP A 126 -5.89 -6.91 -10.20
CA TRP A 126 -5.26 -6.61 -11.51
C TRP A 126 -5.06 -5.11 -11.79
N THR A 127 -5.46 -4.25 -10.86
CA THR A 127 -5.39 -2.79 -10.95
C THR A 127 -4.16 -2.22 -10.22
N ILE A 128 -3.38 -3.06 -9.51
CA ILE A 128 -2.10 -2.67 -8.92
C ILE A 128 -1.12 -2.27 -10.03
N GLY A 129 -0.38 -1.18 -9.81
CA GLY A 129 0.49 -0.56 -10.81
C GLY A 129 -0.19 0.46 -11.73
N LEU A 130 -1.52 0.66 -11.61
CA LEU A 130 -2.28 1.58 -12.44
C LEU A 130 -2.72 2.85 -11.68
N ASN A 131 -3.02 3.91 -12.44
CA ASN A 131 -3.63 5.16 -11.97
C ASN A 131 -5.16 5.06 -12.09
N MET A 132 -5.83 4.48 -11.09
CA MET A 132 -7.28 4.20 -11.19
C MET A 132 -8.12 4.69 -10.00
N SER A 133 -7.51 4.98 -8.86
CA SER A 133 -8.29 5.31 -7.65
C SER A 133 -8.77 6.77 -7.66
N SER A 134 -9.74 7.11 -6.81
CA SER A 134 -10.14 8.50 -6.54
C SER A 134 -9.34 9.13 -5.39
N GLY A 135 -8.13 8.63 -5.16
CA GLY A 135 -7.10 9.32 -4.40
C GLY A 135 -6.39 8.51 -3.33
N CYS A 136 -6.87 7.33 -2.98
CA CYS A 136 -6.22 6.46 -2.00
C CYS A 136 -5.14 5.57 -2.63
N ILE A 137 -4.32 4.95 -1.77
CA ILE A 137 -3.33 3.94 -2.13
C ILE A 137 -3.97 2.56 -2.00
N ARG A 138 -4.02 1.81 -3.10
CA ARG A 138 -4.60 0.46 -3.14
C ARG A 138 -3.51 -0.58 -3.13
N MET A 139 -3.70 -1.66 -2.40
CA MET A 139 -2.78 -2.78 -2.26
C MET A 139 -3.53 -4.10 -2.48
N MET A 140 -2.81 -5.18 -2.80
CA MET A 140 -3.36 -6.54 -2.70
C MET A 140 -3.87 -6.78 -1.27
N ASN A 141 -4.95 -7.56 -1.10
CA ASN A 141 -5.50 -7.83 0.23
C ASN A 141 -4.49 -8.51 1.17
N GLU A 142 -3.69 -9.43 0.66
CA GLU A 142 -2.60 -10.09 1.41
C GLU A 142 -1.52 -9.07 1.84
N ASP A 143 -1.17 -8.15 0.94
CA ASP A 143 -0.11 -7.16 1.18
C ASP A 143 -0.54 -6.08 2.17
N VAL A 144 -1.77 -5.58 2.07
CA VAL A 144 -2.29 -4.63 3.06
C VAL A 144 -2.47 -5.29 4.42
N SER A 145 -2.82 -6.58 4.47
CA SER A 145 -2.92 -7.33 5.72
C SER A 145 -1.56 -7.48 6.37
N HIS A 146 -0.53 -7.83 5.57
CA HIS A 146 0.85 -7.86 6.06
C HIS A 146 1.33 -6.49 6.56
N LEU A 147 1.05 -5.39 5.84
CA LEU A 147 1.39 -4.05 6.29
C LEU A 147 0.61 -3.65 7.55
N TYR A 148 -0.66 -4.04 7.63
CA TYR A 148 -1.55 -3.72 8.74
C TYR A 148 -1.00 -4.25 10.07
N GLU A 149 -0.51 -5.48 10.11
CA GLU A 149 0.07 -6.03 11.36
C GLU A 149 1.33 -5.29 11.82
N ARG A 150 2.05 -4.67 10.90
CA ARG A 150 3.36 -4.06 11.14
C ARG A 150 3.29 -2.56 11.43
N ALA A 151 2.33 -1.87 10.82
CA ALA A 151 2.15 -0.43 11.01
C ALA A 151 1.26 -0.15 12.23
N ALA A 152 1.81 0.52 13.23
CA ALA A 152 1.07 0.96 14.40
C ALA A 152 0.31 2.27 14.12
N ARG A 153 -0.65 2.62 14.99
CA ARG A 153 -1.16 4.00 15.03
C ARG A 153 0.01 4.93 15.37
N GLY A 154 0.07 6.08 14.71
CA GLY A 154 1.19 7.01 14.78
C GLY A 154 2.33 6.72 13.81
N THR A 155 2.34 5.57 13.11
CA THR A 155 3.34 5.28 12.08
C THR A 155 3.44 6.42 11.09
N ARG A 156 4.65 6.95 10.90
CA ARG A 156 4.96 8.01 9.95
C ARG A 156 4.75 7.49 8.53
N VAL A 157 4.06 8.28 7.71
CA VAL A 157 3.84 8.01 6.29
C VAL A 157 4.39 9.19 5.49
N VAL A 158 5.28 8.93 4.55
CA VAL A 158 5.84 9.93 3.64
C VAL A 158 5.44 9.58 2.22
N VAL A 159 4.86 10.55 1.51
CA VAL A 159 4.44 10.40 0.12
C VAL A 159 5.33 11.24 -0.76
N ILE A 160 6.01 10.59 -1.70
CA ILE A 160 6.75 11.20 -2.79
C ILE A 160 5.76 11.37 -3.93
N GLY A 161 5.38 12.63 -4.19
CA GLY A 161 4.43 12.97 -5.24
C GLY A 161 5.06 12.92 -6.65
N PRO A 162 4.24 13.06 -7.70
CA PRO A 162 4.67 13.00 -9.09
C PRO A 162 5.73 14.03 -9.44
N GLY A 163 6.70 13.64 -10.25
CA GLY A 163 7.73 14.54 -10.77
C GLY A 163 8.70 15.06 -9.70
N GLN A 164 8.67 14.50 -8.49
CA GLN A 164 9.64 14.81 -7.45
C GLN A 164 10.85 13.87 -7.62
N PRO A 165 12.02 14.37 -8.05
CA PRO A 165 13.21 13.54 -8.25
C PRO A 165 13.84 13.05 -6.93
N ASN A 166 13.16 13.25 -5.79
CA ASN A 166 13.75 13.11 -4.48
C ASN A 166 13.80 11.64 -4.03
N ARG A 167 15.04 11.17 -3.86
CA ARG A 167 15.47 9.81 -3.51
C ARG A 167 15.33 9.55 -2.00
N LEU A 168 14.15 9.80 -1.41
CA LEU A 168 13.91 9.39 -0.02
C LEU A 168 14.15 7.88 0.16
N VAL A 169 13.91 7.14 -0.90
CA VAL A 169 14.25 5.74 -1.04
C VAL A 169 14.97 5.52 -2.37
N GLN A 170 16.10 4.85 -2.33
CA GLN A 170 16.78 4.33 -3.51
C GLN A 170 17.00 2.84 -3.31
N GLU A 171 16.37 2.02 -4.14
CA GLU A 171 16.68 0.60 -4.15
C GLU A 171 18.10 0.39 -4.66
N THR A 172 18.91 -0.31 -3.87
CA THR A 172 20.31 -0.62 -4.21
C THR A 172 20.49 -2.08 -4.65
N GLY A 173 19.41 -2.86 -4.64
CA GLY A 173 19.38 -4.24 -5.13
C GLY A 173 18.18 -5.02 -4.59
N THR A 174 17.89 -6.16 -5.20
CA THR A 174 16.87 -7.10 -4.71
C THR A 174 17.53 -8.13 -3.79
N LEU A 175 17.05 -8.25 -2.55
CA LEU A 175 17.51 -9.33 -1.67
C LEU A 175 16.69 -10.58 -2.01
N ARG A 176 17.33 -11.57 -2.64
CA ARG A 176 16.68 -12.88 -2.81
C ARG A 176 16.40 -13.45 -1.42
N GLN A 177 15.16 -13.85 -1.15
CA GLN A 177 14.87 -14.69 0.01
C GLN A 177 15.73 -15.95 -0.12
N VAL A 178 16.71 -16.11 0.78
CA VAL A 178 17.38 -17.39 0.97
C VAL A 178 16.28 -18.33 1.45
N GLY A 179 15.91 -19.30 0.60
CA GLY A 179 14.91 -20.30 0.96
C GLY A 179 15.36 -21.01 2.23
N ARG A 180 14.48 -21.13 3.22
CA ARG A 180 14.61 -22.08 4.33
C ARG A 180 14.60 -23.51 3.75
N LYS A 181 15.72 -23.97 3.20
CA LYS A 181 15.99 -25.37 2.90
C LYS A 181 17.46 -25.64 3.18
N GLY A 182 17.71 -26.45 4.20
CA GLY A 182 19.02 -27.09 4.43
C GLY A 182 19.79 -26.61 5.65
N LEU A 183 19.23 -26.72 6.85
CA LEU A 183 20.04 -26.83 8.07
C LEU A 183 19.58 -28.02 8.91
N LEU A 184 19.63 -29.22 8.32
CA LEU A 184 19.52 -30.50 9.02
C LEU A 184 20.31 -31.53 8.21
N SER A 185 21.58 -31.71 8.56
CA SER A 185 22.37 -32.94 8.38
C SER A 185 23.84 -32.63 8.65
N ALA A 186 24.21 -32.57 9.92
CA ALA A 186 25.60 -32.72 10.34
C ALA A 186 25.65 -33.19 11.81
N VAL A 187 25.04 -34.33 12.11
CA VAL A 187 25.45 -35.18 13.24
C VAL A 187 25.15 -36.63 12.85
N PHE A 188 26.17 -37.47 12.96
CA PHE A 188 26.25 -38.94 12.75
C PHE A 188 26.70 -39.45 11.38
N GLY A 189 27.93 -40.00 11.36
CA GLY A 189 28.25 -41.22 10.62
C GLY A 189 29.46 -41.14 9.68
N GLY A 190 30.62 -41.65 10.13
CA GLY A 190 31.81 -41.90 9.31
C GLY A 190 33.10 -41.87 10.11
#